data_AF-A0A7C2YDM8-F1
#
_entry.id   AF-A0A7C2YDM8-F1
#
_cell.length_a   1.000
_cell.length_b   1.000
_cell.length_c   1.000
_cell.angle_alpha   90.00
_cell.angle_beta   90.00
_cell.angle_gamma   90.00
#
_symmetry.space_group_name_H-M   'P 1'
#
loop_
_entity.id
_entity.type
_entity.pdbx_description
1 polymer ?
#
loop_
_entity_poly.entity_id
_entity_poly.type
_entity_poly.pdbx_seq_one_letter_code
_entity_poly.pdbx_strand_id
1 'polypeptide(L)'
;MVDDVICEKIKMDKPNLFDVVELTADLPEENLARGAQGTVVECYADGAYEVEFTDDDGQTLTLCAVSSDQIRIVYRHQPDADKEKIVQKLLAIVNSLDKEKTEEVFDFANSLRQRQIVVQ
;
A
#
# COMPACT_ATOMS: atom_id res chain seq x y z
N MET A 1 23.44 -25.71 -4.65
CA MET A 1 22.24 -25.40 -5.46
C MET A 1 20.95 -25.83 -4.74
N VAL A 2 20.82 -25.57 -3.44
CA VAL A 2 19.58 -25.79 -2.70
C VAL A 2 19.22 -24.59 -1.80
N ASP A 3 19.95 -23.48 -1.91
CA ASP A 3 19.73 -22.29 -1.08
C ASP A 3 18.83 -21.23 -1.75
N ASP A 4 18.59 -21.34 -3.06
CA ASP A 4 17.77 -20.37 -3.82
C ASP A 4 16.25 -20.61 -3.71
N VAL A 5 15.82 -21.79 -3.25
CA VAL A 5 14.39 -22.19 -3.23
C VAL A 5 13.67 -21.75 -1.95
N ILE A 6 14.40 -21.38 -0.89
CA ILE A 6 13.78 -20.91 0.37
C ILE A 6 13.37 -19.42 0.26
N CYS A 7 14.00 -18.64 -0.62
CA CYS A 7 13.69 -17.22 -0.81
C CYS A 7 12.32 -16.94 -1.45
N GLU A 8 11.67 -17.92 -2.11
CA GLU A 8 10.31 -17.71 -2.66
C GLU A 8 9.19 -17.85 -1.61
N LYS A 9 9.49 -18.33 -0.39
CA LYS A 9 8.46 -18.60 0.65
C LYS A 9 8.32 -17.53 1.74
N ILE A 10 9.07 -16.44 1.64
CA ILE A 10 8.78 -15.21 2.39
C ILE A 10 8.85 -14.07 1.38
N LYS A 11 7.76 -13.84 0.63
CA LYS A 11 7.52 -12.49 0.10
C LYS A 11 7.40 -11.60 1.32
N MET A 12 8.51 -10.95 1.68
CA MET A 12 8.53 -9.88 2.66
C MET A 12 7.84 -8.72 1.96
N ASP A 13 6.51 -8.76 1.98
CA ASP A 13 5.70 -7.72 1.37
C ASP A 13 6.03 -6.42 2.10
N LYS A 14 6.60 -5.47 1.36
CA LYS A 14 7.00 -4.17 1.88
C LYS A 14 5.73 -3.41 2.32
N PRO A 15 5.76 -2.71 3.47
CA PRO A 15 4.69 -1.80 3.85
C PRO A 15 4.45 -0.75 2.77
N ASN A 16 3.18 -0.44 2.51
CA ASN A 16 2.78 0.71 1.72
C ASN A 16 2.39 1.86 2.63
N LEU A 17 2.24 3.05 2.04
CA LEU A 17 1.65 4.20 2.70
C LEU A 17 0.29 3.82 3.32
N PHE A 18 0.10 4.21 4.58
CA PHE A 18 -1.06 3.96 5.44
C PHE A 18 -1.23 2.51 5.93
N ASP A 19 -0.34 1.58 5.59
CA ASP A 19 -0.32 0.29 6.28
C ASP A 19 -0.02 0.49 7.77
N VAL A 20 -0.63 -0.34 8.62
CA VAL A 20 -0.26 -0.39 10.04
C VAL A 20 0.79 -1.46 10.22
N VAL A 21 1.87 -1.06 10.89
CA VAL A 21 3.02 -1.89 11.19
C VAL A 21 3.18 -2.02 12.70
N GLU A 22 3.84 -3.09 13.13
CA GLU A 22 4.18 -3.34 14.51
C GLU A 22 5.70 -3.50 14.65
N LEU A 23 6.28 -2.87 15.68
CA LEU A 23 7.70 -3.01 15.99
C LEU A 23 8.06 -4.45 16.39
N THR A 24 9.12 -4.99 15.80
CA THR A 24 9.67 -6.32 16.11
C THR A 24 10.76 -6.28 17.18
N ALA A 25 11.25 -5.08 17.53
CA ALA A 25 12.23 -4.80 18.58
C ALA A 25 11.87 -3.52 19.34
N ASP A 26 12.45 -3.32 20.52
CA ASP A 26 12.31 -2.07 21.26
C ASP A 26 13.07 -0.95 20.54
N LEU A 27 12.55 0.28 20.59
CA LEU A 27 13.22 1.52 20.18
C LEU A 27 13.31 2.45 21.40
N PRO A 28 14.33 2.28 22.26
CA PRO A 28 14.43 3.01 23.53
C PRO A 28 14.55 4.53 23.35
N GLU A 29 15.17 4.98 22.26
CA GLU A 29 15.33 6.41 21.94
C GLU A 29 13.98 7.11 21.74
N GLU A 30 12.99 6.36 21.25
CA GLU A 30 11.62 6.83 20.98
C GLU A 30 10.64 6.47 22.11
N ASN A 31 11.11 5.85 23.20
CA ASN A 31 10.27 5.26 24.25
C ASN A 31 9.22 4.26 23.73
N LEU A 32 9.52 3.55 22.64
CA LEU A 32 8.64 2.55 22.06
C LEU A 32 9.10 1.13 22.40
N ALA A 33 8.16 0.31 22.86
CA ALA A 33 8.40 -1.11 23.10
C ALA A 33 8.11 -1.93 21.84
N ARG A 34 8.75 -3.09 21.72
CA ARG A 34 8.35 -4.15 20.79
C ARG A 34 6.85 -4.42 20.95
N GLY A 35 6.15 -4.52 19.83
CA GLY A 35 4.70 -4.69 19.81
C GLY A 35 3.93 -3.38 19.70
N ALA A 36 4.59 -2.21 19.81
CA ALA A 36 3.94 -0.94 19.51
C ALA A 36 3.52 -0.90 18.04
N GLN A 37 2.31 -0.41 17.79
CA GLN A 37 1.73 -0.31 16.45
C GLN A 37 1.72 1.15 16.00
N GLY A 38 2.05 1.36 14.73
CA GLY A 38 2.07 2.67 14.11
C GLY A 38 1.69 2.59 12.63
N THR A 39 1.37 3.75 12.07
CA THR A 39 0.94 3.87 10.66
C THR A 39 2.09 4.39 9.83
N VAL A 40 2.34 3.76 8.67
CA VAL A 40 3.33 4.28 7.71
C VAL A 40 2.80 5.56 7.09
N VAL A 41 3.54 6.67 7.26
CA VAL A 41 3.19 7.98 6.68
C VAL A 41 4.15 8.43 5.58
N GLU A 42 5.31 7.78 5.45
CA GLU A 42 6.21 7.95 4.30
C GLU A 42 7.03 6.68 4.04
N CYS A 43 7.32 6.41 2.76
CA CYS A 43 8.21 5.33 2.33
C CYS A 43 9.49 5.92 1.73
N TYR A 44 10.63 5.67 2.38
CA TYR A 44 11.92 6.16 1.90
C TYR A 44 12.53 5.26 0.82
N ALA A 45 13.32 5.85 -0.08
CA ALA A 45 13.91 5.16 -1.22
C ALA A 45 14.93 4.07 -0.83
N ASP A 46 15.50 4.17 0.37
CA ASP A 46 16.44 3.21 0.95
C ASP A 46 15.75 2.03 1.64
N GLY A 47 14.41 2.03 1.72
CA GLY A 47 13.62 0.97 2.35
C GLY A 47 13.36 1.17 3.85
N ALA A 48 13.69 2.33 4.41
CA ALA A 48 13.15 2.78 5.69
C ALA A 48 11.74 3.38 5.51
N TYR A 49 11.01 3.49 6.62
CA TYR A 49 9.66 4.03 6.65
C TYR A 49 9.53 5.04 7.77
N GLU A 50 8.88 6.18 7.49
CA GLU A 50 8.44 7.07 8.56
C GLU A 50 7.13 6.52 9.12
N VAL A 51 7.12 6.24 10.42
CA VAL A 51 5.99 5.62 11.10
C VAL A 51 5.48 6.55 12.20
N GLU A 52 4.20 6.85 12.16
CA GLU A 52 3.49 7.58 13.21
C GLU A 52 2.92 6.61 14.24
N PHE A 53 3.31 6.80 15.50
CA PHE A 53 2.75 6.07 16.64
C PHE A 53 1.82 7.00 17.41
N THR A 54 0.63 6.51 17.75
CA THR A 54 -0.39 7.28 18.47
C THR A 54 -0.79 6.62 19.78
N ASP A 55 -1.34 7.39 20.71
CA ASP A 55 -2.03 6.85 21.88
C ASP A 55 -3.44 6.34 21.54
N ASP A 56 -4.16 5.86 22.55
CA ASP A 56 -5.52 5.33 22.42
C ASP A 56 -6.55 6.41 21.99
N ASP A 57 -6.23 7.69 22.18
CA ASP A 57 -7.05 8.84 21.74
C ASP A 57 -6.69 9.29 20.31
N GLY A 58 -5.69 8.66 19.68
CA GLY A 58 -5.21 8.98 18.35
C GLY A 58 -4.28 10.20 18.31
N GLN A 59 -3.74 10.64 19.44
CA GLN A 59 -2.73 11.70 19.47
C GLN A 59 -1.36 11.12 19.16
N THR A 60 -0.61 11.82 18.30
CA THR A 60 0.76 11.44 17.96
C THR A 60 1.65 11.42 19.21
N LEU A 61 2.20 10.25 19.51
CA LEU A 61 3.22 10.06 20.55
C LEU A 61 4.61 10.38 20.00
N THR A 62 4.93 9.81 18.83
CA THR A 62 6.17 10.06 18.11
C THR A 62 6.00 9.76 16.62
N LEU A 63 6.93 10.30 15.84
CA LEU A 63 7.10 10.06 14.43
C LEU A 63 8.58 9.73 14.22
N CYS A 64 8.88 8.53 13.74
CA CYS A 64 10.27 8.10 13.59
C CYS A 64 10.51 7.22 12.36
N ALA A 65 11.73 7.29 11.85
CA ALA A 65 12.20 6.44 10.78
C ALA A 65 12.55 5.04 11.31
N VAL A 66 11.90 4.02 10.76
CA VAL A 66 12.07 2.62 11.16
C VAL A 66 12.51 1.78 9.96
N SER A 67 13.51 0.93 10.14
CA SER A 67 14.00 0.06 9.07
C SER A 67 13.08 -1.14 8.84
N SER A 68 13.08 -1.68 7.62
CA SER A 68 12.18 -2.78 7.24
C SER A 68 12.28 -4.04 8.11
N ASP A 69 13.44 -4.29 8.74
CA ASP A 69 13.70 -5.43 9.63
C ASP A 69 13.20 -5.22 11.06
N GLN A 70 12.92 -3.97 11.44
CA GLN A 70 12.39 -3.58 12.75
C GLN A 70 10.85 -3.59 12.80
N ILE A 71 10.17 -3.91 11.70
CA ILE A 71 8.71 -3.87 11.59
C ILE A 71 8.13 -5.10 10.93
N ARG A 72 6.86 -5.37 11.23
CA ARG A 72 6.01 -6.33 10.50
C ARG A 72 4.66 -5.69 10.20
N ILE A 73 4.09 -5.98 9.04
CA ILE A 73 2.74 -5.50 8.69
C ILE A 73 1.70 -6.23 9.55
N VAL A 74 0.79 -5.47 10.17
CA VAL A 74 -0.34 -6.01 10.95
C VAL A 74 -1.70 -5.67 10.36
N TYR A 75 -1.78 -4.59 9.57
CA TYR A 75 -2.96 -4.27 8.78
C TYR A 75 -2.53 -3.62 7.46
N ARG A 76 -3.23 -3.95 6.37
CA ARG A 76 -3.02 -3.30 5.09
C ARG A 76 -4.09 -2.29 4.79
N HIS A 77 -3.66 -1.07 4.54
CA HIS A 77 -4.49 -0.12 3.87
C HIS A 77 -4.71 -0.59 2.44
N GLN A 78 -5.96 -0.84 2.09
CA GLN A 78 -6.36 -1.13 0.72
C GLN A 78 -7.03 0.14 0.19
N PRO A 79 -6.25 1.05 -0.43
CA PRO A 79 -6.84 2.22 -1.04
C PRO A 79 -7.79 1.74 -2.14
N ASP A 80 -9.06 2.12 -2.01
CA ASP A 80 -10.15 1.79 -2.93
C ASP A 80 -10.09 0.34 -3.46
N ALA A 81 -10.17 -0.66 -2.58
CA ALA A 81 -10.27 -2.08 -2.98
C ALA A 81 -11.34 -2.33 -4.06
N ASP A 82 -12.33 -1.43 -4.15
CA ASP A 82 -13.35 -1.44 -5.19
C ASP A 82 -12.82 -1.00 -6.56
N LYS A 83 -11.89 -0.04 -6.65
CA LYS A 83 -11.25 0.34 -7.92
C LYS A 83 -10.43 -0.81 -8.49
N GLU A 84 -9.64 -1.50 -7.67
CA GLU A 84 -8.86 -2.65 -8.14
C GLU A 84 -9.79 -3.76 -8.68
N LYS A 85 -10.88 -4.08 -7.97
CA LYS A 85 -11.89 -5.01 -8.46
C LYS A 85 -12.54 -4.55 -9.77
N ILE A 86 -12.78 -3.25 -9.94
CA ILE A 86 -13.31 -2.67 -11.18
C ILE A 86 -12.30 -2.83 -12.32
N VAL A 87 -11.02 -2.54 -12.09
CA VAL A 87 -9.96 -2.71 -13.10
C VAL A 87 -9.85 -4.17 -13.54
N GLN A 88 -9.87 -5.11 -12.60
CA GLN A 88 -9.85 -6.55 -12.93
C GLN A 88 -11.06 -6.99 -13.76
N LYS A 89 -12.26 -6.50 -13.40
CA LYS A 89 -13.48 -6.75 -14.19
C LYS A 89 -13.38 -6.12 -15.59
N LEU A 90 -12.85 -4.90 -15.70
CA LEU A 90 -12.65 -4.22 -16.98
C LEU A 90 -11.64 -4.96 -17.87
N LEU A 91 -10.54 -5.45 -17.32
CA LEU A 91 -9.56 -6.26 -18.07
C LEU A 91 -10.19 -7.54 -18.63
N ALA A 92 -10.99 -8.23 -17.83
CA ALA A 92 -11.71 -9.42 -18.30
C ALA A 92 -12.65 -9.09 -19.47
N ILE A 93 -13.34 -7.95 -19.42
CA ILE A 93 -14.20 -7.47 -20.52
C ILE A 93 -13.34 -7.17 -21.75
N VAL A 94 -12.32 -6.31 -21.64
CA VAL A 94 -11.46 -5.89 -22.75
C VAL A 94 -10.83 -7.07 -23.47
N ASN A 95 -10.33 -8.07 -22.72
CA ASN A 95 -9.74 -9.28 -23.31
C ASN A 95 -10.74 -10.17 -24.08
N SER A 96 -12.04 -9.98 -23.88
CA SER A 96 -13.10 -10.71 -24.59
C SER A 96 -13.64 -9.97 -25.81
N LEU A 97 -13.26 -8.69 -26.00
CA LEU A 97 -13.71 -7.86 -27.10
C LEU A 97 -12.79 -7.98 -28.31
N ASP A 98 -13.36 -7.76 -29.49
CA ASP A 98 -12.59 -7.53 -30.70
C ASP A 98 -12.00 -6.11 -30.70
N LYS A 99 -11.13 -5.84 -31.68
CA LYS A 99 -10.43 -4.56 -31.79
C LYS A 99 -11.38 -3.37 -31.93
N GLU A 100 -12.43 -3.51 -32.74
CA GLU A 100 -13.40 -2.44 -33.02
C GLU A 100 -14.16 -2.05 -31.75
N LYS A 101 -14.67 -3.04 -31.01
CA LYS A 101 -15.38 -2.79 -29.74
C LYS A 101 -14.45 -2.29 -28.64
N THR A 102 -13.17 -2.70 -28.65
CA THR A 102 -12.18 -2.19 -27.70
C THR A 102 -11.91 -0.69 -27.91
N GLU A 103 -11.82 -0.26 -29.17
CA GLU A 103 -11.66 1.17 -29.52
C GLU A 103 -12.87 2.00 -29.07
N GLU A 104 -14.10 1.50 -29.26
CA GLU A 104 -15.32 2.19 -28.80
C GLU A 104 -15.36 2.37 -27.27
N VAL A 105 -14.97 1.34 -26.51
CA VAL A 105 -14.87 1.43 -25.04
C VAL A 105 -13.84 2.48 -24.62
N PHE A 106 -12.71 2.56 -25.32
CA PHE A 106 -11.67 3.54 -25.04
C PHE A 106 -12.17 4.98 -25.31
N ASP A 107 -12.85 5.20 -26.41
CA ASP A 107 -13.45 6.50 -26.75
C ASP A 107 -14.50 6.92 -25.73
N PHE A 108 -15.35 5.99 -25.29
CA PHE A 108 -16.33 6.24 -24.24
C PHE A 108 -15.66 6.63 -22.91
N ALA A 109 -14.60 5.91 -22.50
CA ALA A 109 -13.85 6.23 -21.29
C ALA A 109 -13.21 7.63 -21.35
N ASN A 110 -12.66 8.01 -22.50
CA ASN A 110 -12.12 9.35 -22.72
C ASN A 110 -13.21 10.44 -22.66
N SER A 111 -14.39 10.17 -23.22
CA SER A 111 -15.55 11.07 -23.13
C SER A 111 -16.01 11.30 -21.68
N LEU A 112 -16.02 10.25 -20.86
CA LEU A 112 -16.30 10.38 -19.42
C LEU A 112 -15.26 11.25 -18.71
N ARG A 113 -13.96 11.00 -18.96
CA ARG A 113 -12.87 11.80 -18.38
C ARG A 113 -12.98 13.27 -18.73
N GLN A 114 -13.32 13.59 -19.98
CA GLN A 114 -13.45 14.98 -20.43
C GLN A 114 -14.59 15.72 -19.74
N ARG A 115 -15.69 15.02 -19.40
CA ARG A 115 -16.83 15.61 -18.69
C ARG A 115 -16.54 15.93 -17.22
N GLN A 116 -15.59 15.24 -16.58
CA GLN A 116 -15.15 15.58 -15.22
C GLN A 116 -14.35 16.89 -15.16
N ILE A 117 -13.82 17.38 -16.28
CA ILE A 117 -12.99 18.60 -16.32
C ILE A 117 -13.86 19.89 -16.35
N VAL A 118 -15.14 19.79 -16.69
CA VAL A 118 -16.03 20.97 -16.91
C VAL A 118 -16.79 21.40 -15.64
N VAL A 119 -16.54 20.76 -14.49
CA VAL A 119 -17.24 21.06 -13.22
C VAL A 119 -16.27 21.57 -12.13
N GLN A 120 -15.28 22.37 -12.53
CA GLN A 120 -14.51 23.23 -11.61
C GLN A 120 -14.71 24.70 -11.97
#